data_AF-A0A1U7GIL3-F1
#
_entry.id   AF-A0A1U7GIL3-F1
#
_cell.length_a   1.000
_cell.length_b   1.000
_cell.length_c   1.000
_cell.angle_alpha   90.00
_cell.angle_beta   90.00
_cell.angle_gamma   90.00
#
_symmetry.space_group_name_H-M   'P 1'
#
loop_
_entity.id
_entity.type
_entity.pdbx_description
1 polymer ?
#
loop_
_entity_poly.entity_id
_entity_poly.type
_entity_poly.pdbx_seq_one_letter_code
_entity_poly.pdbx_strand_id
1 'polypeptide(L)'
;MAKARNFRKIQHPAPMVRARALSLGDRKPGAQVVPALVGRLDDPDPVVRMAAHEELKQRTGRDFGYVPWAEDPERQAAVGRWRDWLSGKEPRATPSPQTTATATPQHQATTQIRRTIPN
;
A
#
# COMPACT_ATOMS: atom_id res chain seq x y z
N MET A 1 -9.07 -27.91 13.91
CA MET A 1 -7.66 -27.61 14.28
C MET A 1 -7.00 -26.83 13.15
N ALA A 2 -6.71 -25.54 13.32
CA ALA A 2 -6.08 -24.72 12.27
C ALA A 2 -4.55 -24.90 12.30
N LYS A 3 -4.00 -25.51 11.24
CA LYS A 3 -2.57 -25.81 11.07
C LYS A 3 -1.76 -24.51 11.01
N ALA A 4 -0.75 -24.38 11.88
CA ALA A 4 0.15 -23.23 11.91
C ALA A 4 0.78 -22.98 10.53
N ARG A 5 0.80 -21.71 10.11
CA ARG A 5 1.15 -21.28 8.74
C ARG A 5 2.60 -20.78 8.70
N ASN A 6 3.47 -21.58 8.10
CA ASN A 6 4.92 -21.39 8.15
C ASN A 6 5.45 -20.20 7.33
N PHE A 7 6.25 -19.36 7.98
CA PHE A 7 7.08 -18.29 7.39
C PHE A 7 8.01 -18.75 6.25
N ARG A 8 8.36 -20.04 6.19
CA ARG A 8 9.10 -20.64 5.06
C ARG A 8 8.42 -20.38 3.71
N LYS A 9 7.09 -20.24 3.68
CA LYS A 9 6.33 -20.00 2.44
C LYS A 9 6.42 -18.56 1.92
N ILE A 10 6.88 -17.61 2.74
CA ILE A 10 7.12 -16.23 2.32
C ILE A 10 8.34 -16.14 1.37
N GLN A 11 9.19 -17.16 1.32
CA GLN A 11 10.36 -17.24 0.43
C GLN A 11 10.12 -18.10 -0.82
N HIS A 12 8.87 -18.45 -1.13
CA HIS A 12 8.54 -19.32 -2.25
C HIS A 12 8.68 -18.60 -3.61
N PRO A 13 9.12 -19.29 -4.69
CA PRO A 13 9.26 -18.68 -6.02
C PRO A 13 7.94 -18.14 -6.56
N ALA A 14 6.83 -18.85 -6.36
CA ALA A 14 5.51 -18.40 -6.80
C ALA A 14 4.94 -17.25 -5.92
N PRO A 15 4.60 -16.08 -6.50
CA PRO A 15 4.12 -14.91 -5.75
C PRO A 15 2.80 -15.15 -5.02
N MET A 16 1.87 -15.89 -5.61
CA MET A 16 0.61 -16.26 -4.96
C MET A 16 0.82 -17.03 -3.65
N VAL A 17 1.85 -17.87 -3.60
CA VAL A 17 2.20 -18.63 -2.37
C VAL A 17 2.79 -17.70 -1.32
N ARG A 18 3.61 -16.71 -1.73
CA ARG A 18 4.13 -15.69 -0.82
C ARG A 18 3.00 -14.83 -0.25
N ALA A 19 2.13 -14.29 -1.11
CA ALA A 19 0.99 -13.47 -0.69
C ALA A 19 0.08 -14.21 0.29
N ARG A 20 -0.30 -15.47 -0.03
CA ARG A 20 -1.03 -16.32 0.93
C ARG A 20 -0.27 -16.50 2.23
N ALA A 21 1.04 -16.70 2.20
CA ALA A 21 1.80 -16.88 3.44
C ALA A 21 1.74 -15.66 4.37
N LEU A 22 1.56 -14.45 3.82
CA LEU A 22 1.43 -13.21 4.58
C LEU A 22 0.02 -13.07 5.18
N SER A 23 -1.02 -13.23 4.36
CA SER A 23 -2.43 -13.05 4.78
C SER A 23 -2.97 -14.17 5.68
N LEU A 24 -2.21 -15.27 5.83
CA LEU A 24 -2.67 -16.43 6.59
C LEU A 24 -2.29 -16.34 8.08
N GLY A 25 -2.13 -15.15 8.65
CA GLY A 25 -2.30 -14.92 10.10
C GLY A 25 -1.54 -15.91 10.98
N ASP A 26 -0.22 -15.93 10.91
CA ASP A 26 0.59 -16.73 11.85
C ASP A 26 0.41 -16.19 13.28
N ARG A 27 0.25 -17.08 14.26
CA ARG A 27 0.02 -16.72 15.69
C ARG A 27 1.26 -16.17 16.38
N LYS A 28 2.34 -15.92 15.65
CA LYS A 28 3.55 -15.34 16.21
C LYS A 28 3.32 -13.93 16.75
N PRO A 29 4.05 -13.57 17.82
CA PRO A 29 4.00 -12.22 18.37
C PRO A 29 4.31 -11.17 17.31
N GLY A 30 3.60 -10.04 17.35
CA GLY A 30 3.78 -8.93 16.41
C GLY A 30 5.25 -8.49 16.27
N ALA A 31 6.00 -8.48 17.37
CA ALA A 31 7.43 -8.16 17.39
C ALA A 31 8.29 -9.00 16.44
N GLN A 32 7.91 -10.26 16.18
CA GLN A 32 8.65 -11.14 15.26
C GLN A 32 8.14 -11.03 13.82
N VAL A 33 6.85 -10.75 13.64
CA VAL A 33 6.19 -10.78 12.32
C VAL A 33 6.28 -9.45 11.59
N VAL A 34 6.11 -8.34 12.32
CA VAL A 34 6.07 -6.99 11.76
C VAL A 34 7.35 -6.64 10.98
N PRO A 35 8.58 -6.87 11.49
CA PRO A 35 9.79 -6.61 10.70
C PRO A 35 9.84 -7.39 9.38
N ALA A 36 9.40 -8.64 9.40
CA ALA A 36 9.39 -9.49 8.21
C ALA A 36 8.36 -9.00 7.17
N LEU A 37 7.20 -8.51 7.62
CA LEU A 37 6.17 -7.93 6.76
C LEU A 37 6.62 -6.60 6.15
N VAL A 38 7.28 -5.73 6.91
CA VAL A 38 7.85 -4.47 6.38
C VAL A 38 8.83 -4.77 5.26
N GLY A 39 9.66 -5.81 5.39
CA GLY A 39 10.54 -6.25 4.31
C GLY A 39 9.83 -6.77 3.05
N ARG A 40 8.54 -7.14 3.12
CA ARG A 40 7.75 -7.59 1.97
C ARG A 40 7.04 -6.45 1.23
N LEU A 41 7.07 -5.23 1.76
CA LEU A 41 6.63 -4.04 1.04
C LEU A 41 7.56 -3.69 -0.14
N ASP A 42 8.74 -4.30 -0.20
CA ASP A 42 9.70 -4.19 -1.30
C ASP A 42 9.69 -5.41 -2.24
N ASP A 43 8.72 -6.33 -2.11
CA ASP A 43 8.64 -7.50 -3.00
C ASP A 43 8.41 -7.05 -4.47
N PRO A 44 9.08 -7.67 -5.45
CA PRO A 44 8.88 -7.31 -6.86
C PRO A 44 7.44 -7.51 -7.33
N ASP A 45 6.71 -8.44 -6.72
CA ASP A 45 5.33 -8.74 -7.08
C ASP A 45 4.32 -7.85 -6.31
N PRO A 46 3.46 -7.09 -7.02
CA PRO A 46 2.50 -6.17 -6.39
C PRO A 46 1.46 -6.87 -5.50
N VAL A 47 1.12 -8.14 -5.78
CA VAL A 47 0.17 -8.90 -4.96
C VAL A 47 0.78 -9.24 -3.61
N VAL A 48 2.08 -9.54 -3.59
CA VAL A 48 2.82 -9.77 -2.33
C VAL A 48 2.92 -8.49 -1.52
N ARG A 49 3.19 -7.35 -2.17
CA ARG A 49 3.22 -6.02 -1.52
C ARG A 49 1.89 -5.66 -0.89
N MET A 50 0.79 -5.86 -1.62
CA MET A 50 -0.57 -5.63 -1.12
C MET A 50 -0.87 -6.53 0.09
N ALA A 51 -0.57 -7.83 0.00
CA ALA A 51 -0.79 -8.77 1.10
C ALA A 51 0.03 -8.41 2.35
N ALA A 52 1.27 -7.93 2.19
CA ALA A 52 2.10 -7.46 3.28
C ALA A 52 1.51 -6.22 3.96
N HIS A 53 1.05 -5.25 3.16
CA HIS A 53 0.46 -4.01 3.65
C HIS A 53 -0.83 -4.26 4.46
N GLU A 54 -1.73 -5.10 3.94
CA GLU A 54 -2.98 -5.43 4.63
C GLU A 54 -2.72 -6.19 5.93
N GLU A 55 -1.77 -7.13 5.95
CA GLU A 55 -1.40 -7.83 7.19
C GLU A 55 -0.77 -6.89 8.23
N LEU A 56 0.03 -5.92 7.80
CA LEU A 56 0.59 -4.89 8.70
C LEU A 56 -0.51 -4.05 9.35
N LYS A 57 -1.49 -3.59 8.57
CA LYS A 57 -2.65 -2.84 9.08
C LYS A 57 -3.46 -3.66 10.08
N GLN A 58 -3.74 -4.92 9.75
CA GLN A 58 -4.50 -5.81 10.63
C GLN A 58 -3.79 -6.07 11.95
N ARG A 59 -2.46 -6.23 11.95
CA ARG A 59 -1.69 -6.53 13.17
C ARG A 59 -1.38 -5.32 14.03
N THR A 60 -1.13 -4.17 13.41
CA THR A 60 -0.62 -2.98 14.09
C THR A 60 -1.68 -1.90 14.30
N GLY A 61 -2.79 -1.96 13.56
CA GLY A 61 -3.82 -0.91 13.51
C GLY A 61 -3.32 0.39 12.90
N ARG A 62 -2.13 0.41 12.28
CA ARG A 62 -1.48 1.60 11.75
C ARG A 62 -1.42 1.55 10.23
N ASP A 63 -1.51 2.73 9.64
CA ASP A 63 -1.33 2.98 8.22
C ASP A 63 -0.36 4.15 8.04
N PHE A 64 0.55 4.05 7.08
CA PHE A 64 1.52 5.11 6.76
C PHE A 64 1.43 5.56 5.29
N GLY A 65 0.25 5.42 4.68
CA GLY A 65 -0.01 5.83 3.30
C GLY A 65 0.78 5.01 2.28
N TYR A 66 0.84 3.69 2.46
CA TYR A 66 1.55 2.81 1.53
C TYR A 66 0.62 2.38 0.39
N VAL A 67 1.06 2.63 -0.85
CA VAL A 67 0.32 2.26 -2.06
C VAL A 67 1.08 1.14 -2.79
N PRO A 68 0.54 -0.10 -2.87
CA PRO A 68 1.27 -1.25 -3.42
C PRO A 68 1.70 -1.12 -4.89
N TRP A 69 0.98 -0.30 -5.68
CA TRP A 69 1.22 -0.06 -7.10
C TRP A 69 1.85 1.31 -7.40
N ALA A 70 2.24 2.08 -6.37
CA ALA A 70 2.93 3.33 -6.59
C ALA A 70 4.35 3.13 -7.13
N GLU A 71 4.85 4.18 -7.78
CA GLU A 71 6.21 4.28 -8.30
C GLU A 71 7.25 4.04 -7.19
N ASP A 72 8.43 3.54 -7.56
CA ASP A 72 9.49 3.16 -6.61
C ASP A 72 9.80 4.24 -5.55
N PRO A 73 9.96 5.53 -5.89
CA PRO A 73 10.29 6.56 -4.90
C PRO A 73 9.20 6.76 -3.85
N GLU A 74 7.93 6.77 -4.27
CA GLU A 74 6.79 6.94 -3.38
C GLU A 74 6.64 5.73 -2.45
N ARG A 75 6.83 4.54 -3.01
CA ARG A 75 6.81 3.29 -2.26
C ARG A 75 7.93 3.25 -1.22
N GLN A 76 9.16 3.61 -1.59
CA GLN A 76 10.29 3.66 -0.66
C GLN A 76 10.06 4.67 0.47
N ALA A 77 9.43 5.81 0.18
CA ALA A 77 9.10 6.78 1.22
C ALA A 77 8.14 6.19 2.28
N ALA A 78 7.10 5.46 1.84
CA ALA A 78 6.18 4.79 2.75
C ALA A 78 6.84 3.64 3.53
N VAL A 79 7.73 2.87 2.89
CA VAL A 79 8.54 1.84 3.57
C VAL A 79 9.47 2.46 4.61
N GLY A 80 10.06 3.61 4.32
CA GLY A 80 10.86 4.39 5.28
C GLY A 80 10.09 4.70 6.55
N ARG A 81 8.85 5.20 6.44
CA ARG A 81 7.97 5.48 7.59
C ARG A 81 7.68 4.23 8.42
N TRP A 82 7.45 3.09 7.76
CA TRP A 82 7.30 1.79 8.46
C TRP A 82 8.55 1.40 9.24
N ARG A 83 9.74 1.61 8.66
CA ARG A 83 11.04 1.32 9.29
C ARG A 83 11.34 2.26 10.46
N ASP A 84 11.03 3.54 10.33
CA ASP A 84 11.20 4.54 11.39
C ASP A 84 10.32 4.21 12.60
N TRP A 85 9.04 3.93 12.35
CA TRP A 85 8.11 3.52 13.39
C TRP A 85 8.55 2.25 14.11
N LEU A 86 9.01 1.23 13.36
CA LEU A 86 9.51 -0.01 13.92
C LEU A 86 10.77 0.21 14.79
N SER A 87 11.58 1.20 14.46
CA SER A 87 12.78 1.59 15.21
C SER A 87 12.48 2.47 16.43
N GLY A 88 11.20 2.75 16.71
CA GLY A 88 10.78 3.62 17.81
C GLY A 88 10.95 5.12 17.53
N LYS A 89 11.29 5.50 16.29
CA LYS A 89 11.28 6.91 15.86
C LYS A 89 9.85 7.30 15.49
N GLU A 90 9.46 8.53 15.80
CA GLU A 90 8.19 9.05 15.32
C GLU A 90 8.20 9.05 13.78
N PRO A 91 7.29 8.29 13.12
CA PRO A 91 7.17 8.35 11.68
C PRO A 91 6.70 9.76 11.34
N ARG A 92 7.53 10.51 10.60
CA ARG A 92 7.19 11.87 10.21
C ARG A 92 5.84 11.85 9.48
N ALA A 93 4.85 12.53 10.05
CA ALA A 93 3.47 12.53 9.62
C ALA A 93 3.35 12.85 8.12
N THR A 94 2.49 12.08 7.44
CA THR A 94 2.14 12.20 6.01
C THR A 94 1.57 13.58 5.66
N PRO A 95 1.88 14.16 4.49
CA PRO A 95 0.81 14.65 3.63
C PRO A 95 0.08 13.43 3.08
N SER A 96 -1.16 13.23 3.52
CA SER A 96 -2.05 12.18 3.01
C SER A 96 -2.28 12.36 1.50
N PRO A 97 -2.15 11.34 0.65
CA PRO A 97 -2.63 11.39 -0.74
C PRO A 97 -4.15 11.15 -0.82
N GLN A 98 -4.93 11.90 -0.03
CA GLN A 98 -6.39 11.98 -0.19
C GLN A 98 -6.79 13.40 -0.66
N THR A 99 -6.08 13.93 -1.65
CA THR A 99 -6.42 15.17 -2.36
C THR A 99 -5.99 15.11 -3.83
N THR A 100 -6.12 13.96 -4.49
CA THR A 100 -6.09 13.89 -5.98
C THR A 100 -7.16 12.95 -6.52
N ALA A 101 -8.38 13.09 -6.01
CA ALA A 101 -9.61 12.76 -6.73
C ALA A 101 -10.55 13.92 -6.41
N THR A 102 -10.63 15.00 -7.19
CA THR A 102 -11.40 15.05 -8.44
C THR A 102 -11.05 16.35 -9.17
N ALA A 103 -10.08 16.36 -10.07
CA ALA A 103 -10.03 17.36 -11.13
C ALA A 103 -10.70 16.74 -12.35
N THR A 104 -12.03 16.83 -12.39
CA THR A 104 -12.80 16.61 -13.61
C THR A 104 -12.22 17.55 -14.68
N PRO A 105 -11.68 17.08 -15.81
CA PRO A 105 -11.59 17.93 -16.98
C PRO A 105 -13.03 18.14 -17.43
N GLN A 106 -13.65 19.21 -16.94
CA GLN A 106 -14.92 19.71 -17.45
C GLN A 106 -14.67 20.02 -18.92
N HIS A 107 -15.02 19.06 -19.78
CA HIS A 107 -15.12 19.26 -21.21
C HIS A 107 -15.93 20.53 -21.42
N GLN A 108 -15.26 21.54 -21.96
CA GLN A 108 -15.85 22.80 -22.33
C GLN A 108 -17.06 22.48 -23.22
N ALA A 109 -18.26 22.81 -22.74
CA ALA A 109 -19.42 22.87 -23.60
C ALA A 109 -19.16 23.98 -24.61
N THR A 110 -18.65 23.59 -25.78
CA THR A 110 -18.60 24.44 -26.96
C THR A 110 -20.05 24.70 -27.35
N THR A 111 -20.57 25.85 -26.93
CA THR A 111 -21.72 26.48 -27.57
C THR A 111 -21.22 27.80 -28.15
N GLN A 112 -20.36 27.69 -29.15
CA GLN A 112 -20.28 28.72 -30.17
C GLN A 112 -21.53 28.61 -31.04
N ILE A 113 -22.50 29.49 -30.82
CA ILE A 113 -23.43 29.88 -31.87
C ILE A 113 -23.37 31.40 -31.99
N ARG A 114 -22.36 31.87 -32.74
CA ARG A 114 -22.46 33.14 -33.44
C ARG A 114 -23.50 32.98 -34.54
N ARG A 115 -24.60 33.72 -34.45
CA ARG A 115 -25.38 34.12 -35.63
C ARG A 115 -25.93 35.53 -35.42
N THR A 116 -25.23 36.47 -36.03
CA THR A 116 -25.67 37.78 -36.54
C THR A 116 -27.04 37.63 -37.27
N ILE A 117 -27.99 38.57 -37.37
CA ILE A 117 -27.98 39.99 -37.84
C ILE A 117 -29.35 40.69 -37.49
N PRO A 118 -29.76 41.90 -37.98
CA PRO A 118 -30.27 43.04 -37.17
C PRO A 118 -31.76 43.42 -37.45
N ASN A 119 -32.24 44.52 -36.86
CA ASN A 119 -33.22 45.44 -37.48
C ASN A 119 -33.08 46.85 -36.91
#